data_AF-A0A9N7Q688-F1
#
_entry.id   AF-A0A9N7Q688-F1
#
_cell.length_a   1.000
_cell.length_b   1.000
_cell.length_c   1.000
_cell.angle_alpha   90.00
_cell.angle_beta   90.00
_cell.angle_gamma   90.00
#
_symmetry.space_group_name_H-M   'P 1'
#
loop_
_entity.id
_entity.type
_entity.pdbx_description
1 polymer ?
#
loop_
_entity_poly.entity_id
_entity_poly.type
_entity_poly.pdbx_seq_one_letter_code
_entity_poly.pdbx_strand_id
1 'polypeptide(L)' 'MTRHQLSAGLYAPIRVLLREDGDGGVGFEYDRPASVFGQFGSEEVNTVANQLDRDLQALLEAPAN' A
#
# COMPACT_ATOMS: atom_id res chain seq x y z
N MET A 1 -11.99 -4.18 -2.90
CA MET A 1 -12.15 -2.75 -2.56
C MET A 1 -13.40 -2.14 -3.19
N THR A 2 -13.41 -1.77 -4.48
CA THR A 2 -14.54 -1.03 -5.11
C THR A 2 -15.90 -1.74 -5.08
N ARG A 3 -15.93 -3.07 -5.07
CA ARG A 3 -17.16 -3.86 -4.90
C ARG A 3 -17.83 -3.71 -3.51
N HIS A 4 -17.04 -3.35 -2.49
CA HIS A 4 -17.50 -3.17 -1.10
C HIS A 4 -17.64 -1.69 -0.75
N GLN A 5 -16.74 -0.86 -1.29
CA GLN A 5 -16.76 0.59 -1.10
C GLN A 5 -16.27 1.30 -2.36
N LEU A 6 -17.17 1.97 -3.08
CA LEU A 6 -16.87 2.63 -4.35
C LEU A 6 -15.77 3.69 -4.19
N SER A 7 -15.83 4.48 -3.11
CA SER A 7 -14.85 5.54 -2.80
C SER A 7 -13.43 5.01 -2.58
N ALA A 8 -13.25 3.72 -2.25
CA ALA A 8 -11.93 3.11 -2.18
C ALA A 8 -11.22 3.07 -3.54
N GLY A 9 -11.97 3.16 -4.65
CA GLY A 9 -11.40 3.27 -5.99
C GLY A 9 -10.60 4.55 -6.23
N LEU A 10 -10.84 5.62 -5.45
CA LEU A 10 -10.08 6.87 -5.55
C LEU A 10 -8.61 6.73 -5.14
N TYR A 11 -8.29 5.68 -4.37
CA TYR A 11 -6.96 5.37 -3.88
C TYR A 11 -6.30 4.23 -4.68
N ALA A 12 -6.89 3.85 -5.81
CA ALA A 12 -6.34 2.85 -6.72
C ALA A 12 -5.87 3.50 -8.06
N PRO A 13 -4.78 3.02 -8.67
CA PRO A 13 -3.83 2.03 -8.13
C PRO A 13 -2.99 2.62 -6.97
N ILE A 14 -2.43 1.75 -6.12
CA ILE A 14 -1.44 2.15 -5.12
C ILE A 14 -0.19 2.67 -5.85
N ARG A 15 0.38 3.76 -5.35
CA ARG A 15 1.59 4.38 -5.89
C ARG A 15 2.75 4.18 -4.94
N VAL A 16 3.90 3.82 -5.49
CA VAL A 16 5.16 3.69 -4.77
C VAL A 16 6.16 4.66 -5.39
N LEU A 17 6.76 5.51 -4.56
CA LEU A 17 7.83 6.42 -4.94
C LEU A 17 9.16 5.71 -4.74
N LEU A 18 9.98 5.71 -5.79
CA LEU A 18 11.37 5.28 -5.73
C LEU A 18 12.27 6.52 -5.69
N ARG A 19 13.18 6.58 -4.74
CA ARG A 19 14.13 7.69 -4.60
C ARG A 19 15.50 7.20 -4.14
N GLU A 20 16.52 8.00 -4.43
CA GLU A 20 17.81 7.89 -3.77
C GLU A 20 17.67 8.41 -2.32
N ASP A 21 18.23 7.67 -1.37
CA ASP A 21 18.28 8.08 0.03
C ASP A 21 19.48 9.00 0.30
N GLY A 22 19.59 9.53 1.52
CA GLY A 22 20.64 10.50 1.87
C GLY A 22 22.06 9.91 1.91
N ASP A 23 22.20 8.59 1.94
CA ASP A 23 23.46 7.86 2.08
C ASP A 23 23.85 7.11 0.79
N GLY A 24 23.17 7.38 -0.33
CA GLY A 24 23.41 6.77 -1.64
C GLY A 24 22.75 5.39 -1.82
N GLY A 25 21.84 5.01 -0.91
CA GLY A 25 20.96 3.86 -1.05
C GLY A 25 19.66 4.20 -1.79
N VAL A 26 18.74 3.23 -1.82
CA VAL A 26 17.47 3.33 -2.52
C VAL A 26 16.33 3.22 -1.52
N GLY A 27 15.52 4.27 -1.42
CA GLY A 27 14.32 4.33 -0.59
C GLY A 27 13.05 4.11 -1.39
N PHE A 28 12.13 3.33 -0.83
CA PHE A 28 10.76 3.17 -1.32
C PHE A 28 9.80 3.84 -0.35
N GLU A 29 8.94 4.72 -0.84
CA GLU A 29 7.92 5.40 -0.04
C GLU A 29 6.53 5.14 -0.62
N TYR A 30 5.57 4.84 0.23
CA TYR A 30 4.18 4.63 -0.16
C TYR A 30 3.24 4.91 1.01
N ASP A 31 2.01 5.30 0.69
CA ASP A 31 0.96 5.42 1.70
C ASP A 31 0.54 4.03 2.15
N ARG A 32 0.62 3.76 3.46
CA ARG A 32 0.22 2.48 4.04
C ARG A 32 -1.26 2.18 3.75
N PRO A 33 -1.60 1.12 2.99
CA PRO A 33 -2.99 0.76 2.69
C PRO A 33 -3.91 0.72 3.92
N ALA A 34 -3.50 0.06 5.01
CA ALA A 34 -4.34 -0.01 6.21
C ALA A 34 -4.68 1.37 6.81
N SER A 35 -3.74 2.33 6.76
CA SER A 35 -3.98 3.70 7.22
C SER A 35 -4.93 4.46 6.30
N VAL A 36 -4.74 4.34 4.98
CA VAL A 36 -5.57 5.04 4.00
C VAL A 36 -6.99 4.46 3.98
N PHE A 37 -7.13 3.16 3.83
CA PHE A 37 -8.44 2.53 3.65
C PHE A 37 -9.23 2.36 4.95
N GLY A 38 -8.57 2.39 6.11
CA GLY A 38 -9.22 2.33 7.42
C GLY A 38 -10.28 3.42 7.64
N GLN A 39 -10.15 4.56 6.94
CA GLN A 39 -11.13 5.65 6.96
C GLN A 39 -12.55 5.24 6.55
N PHE A 40 -12.70 4.13 5.81
CA PHE A 40 -14.00 3.67 5.31
C PHE A 40 -14.79 2.82 6.30
N GLY A 41 -14.18 2.37 7.41
CA GLY A 41 -14.87 1.60 8.45
C GLY A 41 -15.49 0.26 8.03
N SER A 42 -15.15 -0.26 6.85
CA SER A 42 -15.63 -1.56 6.35
C SER A 42 -14.64 -2.67 6.70
N GLU A 43 -15.13 -3.75 7.32
CA GLU A 43 -14.31 -4.92 7.68
C GLU A 43 -13.71 -5.62 6.46
N GLU A 44 -14.47 -5.70 5.36
CA GLU A 44 -14.01 -6.28 4.10
C GLU A 44 -12.89 -5.44 3.48
N VAL A 45 -13.05 -4.11 3.51
CA VAL A 45 -12.03 -3.16 3.04
C VAL A 45 -10.77 -3.26 3.92
N ASN A 46 -10.93 -3.33 5.24
CA ASN A 46 -9.82 -3.47 6.19
C ASN A 46 -9.05 -4.78 6.00
N THR A 47 -9.75 -5.87 5.73
CA THR A 47 -9.12 -7.18 5.47
C THR A 47 -8.21 -7.12 4.25
N VAL A 48 -8.70 -6.54 3.15
CA VAL A 48 -7.91 -6.37 1.92
C VAL A 48 -6.76 -5.38 2.14
N ALA A 49 -6.99 -4.27 2.85
CA ALA A 49 -5.95 -3.30 3.15
C ALA A 49 -4.79 -3.91 3.95
N ASN A 50 -5.10 -4.71 4.97
CA ASN A 50 -4.09 -5.42 5.77
C ASN A 50 -3.32 -6.46 4.95
N GLN A 51 -3.95 -7.09 3.95
CA GLN A 51 -3.24 -8.00 3.04
C GLN A 51 -2.29 -7.22 2.12
N LEU A 52 -2.73 -6.08 1.57
CA LEU A 52 -1.89 -5.23 0.71
C LEU A 52 -0.66 -4.70 1.46
N ASP A 53 -0.78 -4.33 2.74
CA ASP A 53 0.36 -3.98 3.57
C ASP A 53 1.43 -5.09 3.57
N ARG A 54 1.01 -6.35 3.77
CA ARG A 54 1.91 -7.51 3.79
C ARG A 54 2.53 -7.79 2.42
N ASP A 55 1.72 -7.71 1.36
CA ASP A 55 2.18 -7.99 0.00
C ASP A 55 3.22 -6.97 -0.46
N LEU A 56 2.99 -5.68 -0.16
CA LEU A 56 3.94 -4.60 -0.47
C LEU A 56 5.23 -4.78 0.33
N GLN A 57 5.15 -5.08 1.62
CA GLN A 57 6.33 -5.31 2.43
C GLN A 57 7.16 -6.48 1.89
N ALA A 58 6.50 -7.62 1.62
CA ALA A 58 7.19 -8.80 1.08
C ALA A 58 7.82 -8.54 -0.30
N LEU A 59 7.15 -7.75 -1.16
CA LEU A 59 7.69 -7.36 -2.46
C LEU A 59 8.94 -6.49 -2.34
N LEU A 60 8.93 -5.53 -1.40
CA LEU A 60 10.02 -4.57 -1.23
C LEU A 60 11.22 -5.16 -0.45
N GLU A 61 10.98 -6.16 0.39
CA GLU A 61 12.03 -6.92 1.08
C GLU A 61 12.63 -8.04 0.22
N ALA A 62 11.98 -8.37 -0.91
CA ALA A 62 12.49 -9.41 -1.81
C ALA A 62 13.85 -9.01 -2.38
N PRO A 63 14.83 -9.94 -2.45
CA PRO A 63 16.10 -9.66 -3.09
C PRO A 63 15.88 -9.32 -4.58
N ALA A 64 16.59 -8.32 -5.07
CA ALA A 64 16.63 -8.05 -6.50
C ALA A 64 17.28 -9.24 -7.22
N ASN A 65 16.53 -9.87 -8.12
CA ASN A 65 16.99 -10.99 -8.95
C ASN A 65 17.82 -10.49 -10.13
#